data_AF-A0A933YPF2-F1
#
_entry.id   AF-A0A933YPF2-F1
#
_cell.length_a   1.000
_cell.length_b   1.000
_cell.length_c   1.000
_cell.angle_alpha   90.00
_cell.angle_beta   90.00
_cell.angle_gamma   90.00
#
_symmetry.space_group_name_H-M   'P 1'
#
loop_
_entity.id
_entity.type
_entity.pdbx_description
1 polymer ?
#
loop_
_entity_poly.entity_id
_entity_poly.type
_entity_poly.pdbx_seq_one_letter_code
_entity_poly.pdbx_strand_id
1 'polypeptide(L)'
;MDTKKHDRIARVVSDGTITPEIEVELKTIAAMPDDTIDTSDIPEVTDWSNAVVGKLYRPVKEAVTVRLDADVLHWLKQGGKGYQSRLNAILRKEMTSQPAIRKAA
;
A
#
# COMPACT_ATOMS: atom_id res chain seq x y z
N MET A 1 3.67 -42.75 -24.10
CA MET A 1 3.97 -41.31 -23.90
C MET A 1 3.32 -40.90 -22.59
N ASP A 2 4.02 -41.16 -21.50
CA ASP A 2 3.52 -41.03 -20.14
C ASP A 2 3.62 -39.57 -19.67
N THR A 3 2.50 -38.88 -19.62
CA THR A 3 2.42 -37.51 -19.11
C THR A 3 2.41 -37.54 -17.59
N LYS A 4 3.57 -37.27 -16.98
CA LYS A 4 3.73 -37.05 -15.54
C LYS A 4 2.74 -35.99 -15.03
N LYS A 5 1.83 -36.44 -14.16
CA LYS A 5 0.93 -35.62 -13.35
C LYS A 5 1.79 -34.70 -12.47
N HIS A 6 1.72 -33.40 -12.69
CA HIS A 6 2.39 -32.43 -11.83
C HIS A 6 1.68 -32.41 -10.48
N ASP A 7 2.45 -32.68 -9.41
CA ASP A 7 1.95 -32.61 -8.05
C ASP A 7 1.57 -31.15 -7.72
N ARG A 8 0.40 -30.95 -7.12
CA ARG A 8 -0.13 -29.61 -6.84
C ARG A 8 0.52 -29.10 -5.55
N ILE A 9 1.25 -27.99 -5.63
CA ILE A 9 1.70 -27.26 -4.43
C ILE A 9 0.45 -26.77 -3.67
N ALA A 10 0.17 -27.38 -2.52
CA ALA A 10 -0.91 -26.95 -1.63
C ALA A 10 -0.46 -25.73 -0.82
N ARG A 11 -1.29 -24.68 -0.80
CA ARG A 11 -1.10 -23.55 0.11
C ARG A 11 -1.43 -24.02 1.53
N VAL A 12 -0.41 -24.16 2.38
CA VAL A 12 -0.61 -24.34 3.82
C VAL A 12 -1.12 -23.02 4.38
N VAL A 13 -2.35 -23.03 4.90
CA VAL A 13 -2.92 -21.90 5.63
C VAL A 13 -2.78 -22.25 7.11
N SER A 14 -1.95 -21.51 7.86
CA SER A 14 -1.92 -21.62 9.32
C SER A 14 -3.24 -21.10 9.87
N ASP A 15 -3.93 -21.89 10.69
CA ASP A 15 -5.17 -21.53 11.38
C ASP A 15 -4.97 -20.59 12.57
N GLY A 16 -3.70 -20.24 12.86
CA GLY A 16 -3.33 -19.35 13.97
C GLY A 16 -3.41 -20.01 15.34
N THR A 17 -3.58 -21.34 15.40
CA THR A 17 -3.63 -22.08 16.66
C THR A 17 -2.23 -22.14 17.26
N ILE A 18 -2.07 -21.53 18.44
CA ILE A 18 -0.85 -21.63 19.24
C ILE A 18 -0.87 -22.99 19.94
N THR A 19 0.05 -23.88 19.55
CA THR A 19 0.25 -25.14 20.26
C THR A 19 0.95 -24.87 21.60
N PRO A 20 0.78 -25.74 22.61
CA PRO A 20 1.45 -25.58 23.91
C PRO A 20 2.98 -25.54 23.79
N GLU A 21 3.54 -26.20 22.77
CA GLU A 21 4.97 -26.16 22.42
C GLU A 21 5.41 -24.75 22.02
N ILE A 22 4.64 -24.08 21.15
CA ILE A 22 4.89 -22.69 20.73
C ILE A 22 4.75 -21.74 21.93
N GLU A 23 3.79 -21.98 22.83
CA GLU A 23 3.62 -21.14 24.02
C GLU A 23 4.84 -21.19 24.95
N VAL A 24 5.43 -22.37 25.14
CA VAL A 24 6.65 -22.54 25.92
C VAL A 24 7.85 -21.89 25.23
N GLU A 25 7.97 -22.05 23.91
CA GLU A 25 9.02 -21.42 23.11
C GLU A 25 8.93 -19.88 23.20
N LEU A 26 7.73 -19.31 23.04
CA LEU A 26 7.49 -17.87 23.16
C LEU A 26 7.85 -17.34 24.55
N LYS A 27 7.50 -18.07 25.62
CA LYS A 27 7.88 -17.69 27.00
C LYS A 27 9.40 -17.72 27.20
N THR A 28 10.08 -18.66 26.55
CA THR A 28 11.55 -18.76 26.61
C THR A 28 12.20 -17.59 25.89
N ILE A 29 11.75 -17.27 24.68
CA ILE A 29 12.25 -16.13 23.89
C ILE A 29 11.98 -14.81 24.62
N ALA A 30 10.79 -14.64 25.21
CA ALA A 30 10.43 -13.42 25.95
C ALA A 30 11.24 -13.20 27.24
N ALA A 31 11.80 -14.26 27.82
CA ALA A 31 12.66 -14.19 29.00
C ALA A 31 14.15 -14.03 28.66
N MET A 32 14.52 -14.14 27.38
CA MET A 32 15.89 -13.97 26.91
C MET A 32 16.28 -12.49 26.96
N PRO A 33 17.47 -12.12 27.49
CA PRO A 33 17.92 -10.73 27.54
C PRO A 33 18.32 -10.22 26.15
N ASP A 34 18.01 -8.95 25.87
CA ASP A 34 18.25 -8.31 24.57
C ASP A 34 19.72 -8.36 24.13
N ASP A 35 20.66 -8.28 25.07
CA ASP A 35 22.12 -8.32 24.80
C ASP A 35 22.59 -9.64 24.14
N THR A 36 21.77 -10.69 24.21
CA THR A 36 22.07 -12.00 23.60
C THR A 36 21.47 -12.17 22.20
N ILE A 37 20.70 -11.18 21.72
CA ILE A 37 20.11 -11.18 20.39
C ILE A 37 21.17 -10.79 19.36
N ASP A 38 21.55 -11.74 18.50
CA ASP A 38 22.43 -11.46 17.36
C ASP A 38 21.68 -10.66 16.30
N THR A 39 22.18 -9.46 15.99
CA THR A 39 21.66 -8.54 14.98
C THR A 39 22.68 -8.26 13.87
N SER A 40 23.73 -9.08 13.76
CA SER A 40 24.84 -8.88 12.82
C SER A 40 24.41 -8.82 11.34
N ASP A 41 23.29 -9.45 10.99
CA ASP A 41 22.70 -9.45 9.64
C ASP A 41 21.79 -8.25 9.36
N ILE A 42 21.29 -7.59 10.40
CA ILE A 42 20.35 -6.45 10.30
C ILE A 42 20.90 -5.30 11.16
N PRO A 43 21.92 -4.57 10.65
CA PRO A 43 22.48 -3.44 11.37
C PRO A 43 21.44 -2.33 11.56
N GLU A 44 21.56 -1.59 12.67
CA GLU A 44 20.67 -0.48 12.98
C GLU A 44 20.76 0.63 11.91
N VAL A 45 19.60 1.07 11.42
CA VAL A 45 19.50 2.19 10.47
C VAL A 45 19.48 3.51 11.24
N THR A 46 20.61 4.21 11.22
CA THR A 46 20.76 5.52 11.88
C THR A 46 20.49 6.69 10.93
N ASP A 47 20.76 6.53 9.63
CA ASP A 47 20.49 7.55 8.61
C ASP A 47 19.16 7.31 7.88
N TRP A 48 18.21 8.23 8.11
CA TRP A 48 16.89 8.22 7.49
C TRP A 48 16.75 9.24 6.35
N SER A 49 17.84 9.89 5.92
CA SER A 49 17.81 10.98 4.93
C SER A 49 17.20 10.55 3.58
N ASN A 50 17.32 9.27 3.22
CA ASN A 50 16.77 8.70 1.99
C ASN A 50 15.43 7.97 2.18
N ALA A 51 14.83 8.05 3.37
CA ALA A 51 13.58 7.36 3.65
C ALA A 51 12.40 8.01 2.90
N VAL A 52 11.67 7.20 2.15
CA VAL A 52 10.47 7.67 1.43
C VAL A 52 9.23 7.42 2.28
N VAL A 53 8.79 8.45 3.01
CA VAL A 53 7.53 8.41 3.75
C VAL A 53 6.36 8.35 2.76
N GLY A 54 5.42 7.42 2.98
CA GLY A 54 4.18 7.39 2.21
C GLY A 54 4.27 6.72 0.84
N LYS A 55 5.31 5.93 0.54
CA LYS A 55 5.42 5.15 -0.72
C LYS A 55 4.18 4.27 -1.01
N LEU A 56 3.50 3.82 0.04
CA LEU A 56 2.27 3.02 -0.05
C LEU A 56 0.98 3.84 0.13
N TYR A 57 1.07 5.15 0.35
CA TYR A 57 -0.12 5.98 0.51
C TYR A 57 -0.89 6.04 -0.82
N ARG A 58 -2.15 5.61 -0.76
CA ARG A 58 -3.11 5.75 -1.87
C ARG A 58 -4.21 6.70 -1.41
N PRO A 59 -4.37 7.86 -2.06
CA PRO A 59 -5.51 8.74 -1.76
C PRO A 59 -6.81 7.96 -1.90
N VAL A 60 -7.66 8.05 -0.87
CA VAL A 60 -9.01 7.49 -0.94
C VAL A 60 -9.78 8.26 -2.01
N LYS A 61 -10.31 7.53 -3.00
CA LYS A 61 -11.11 8.10 -4.07
C LYS A 61 -12.58 7.94 -3.71
N GLU A 62 -13.29 9.06 -3.64
CA GLU A 62 -14.74 9.04 -3.48
C GLU A 62 -15.41 8.99 -4.85
N ALA A 63 -16.38 8.09 -5.01
CA ALA A 63 -17.15 7.98 -6.24
C ALA A 63 -18.26 9.03 -6.22
N VAL A 64 -18.09 10.10 -6.99
CA VAL A 64 -19.07 11.18 -7.13
C VAL A 64 -19.58 11.24 -8.56
N THR A 65 -20.88 11.44 -8.73
CA THR A 65 -21.51 11.67 -10.04
C THR A 65 -21.47 13.17 -10.35
N VAL A 66 -20.68 13.56 -11.36
CA VAL A 66 -20.55 14.95 -11.82
C VAL A 66 -21.03 15.06 -13.27
N ARG A 67 -21.70 16.16 -13.60
CA ARG A 67 -22.03 16.51 -15.00
C ARG A 67 -20.92 17.37 -15.58
N LEU A 68 -20.46 17.01 -16.79
CA LEU A 68 -19.44 17.74 -17.53
C LEU A 68 -20.02 18.13 -18.88
N ASP A 69 -19.55 19.25 -19.43
CA ASP A 69 -19.90 19.66 -20.78
C ASP A 69 -19.40 18.65 -21.83
N ALA A 70 -20.14 18.55 -22.93
CA ALA A 70 -19.91 17.52 -23.95
C ALA A 70 -18.55 17.69 -24.66
N ASP A 71 -18.15 18.93 -24.90
CA ASP A 71 -16.87 19.31 -25.49
C ASP A 71 -15.68 18.98 -24.58
N VAL A 72 -15.79 19.29 -23.28
CA VAL A 72 -14.79 18.95 -22.26
C VAL A 72 -14.63 17.44 -22.15
N LEU A 73 -15.74 16.70 -22.14
CA LEU A 73 -15.71 15.24 -22.11
C LEU A 73 -15.06 14.67 -23.38
N HIS A 74 -15.38 15.24 -24.55
CA HIS A 74 -14.79 14.82 -25.82
C HIS A 74 -13.27 15.05 -25.83
N TRP A 75 -12.82 16.25 -25.45
CA TRP A 75 -11.41 16.59 -25.32
C TRP A 75 -10.67 15.66 -24.34
N LEU A 76 -11.24 15.40 -23.16
CA LEU A 76 -10.68 14.46 -22.21
C LEU A 76 -10.55 13.05 -22.81
N LYS A 77 -11.54 12.59 -23.58
CA LYS A 77 -11.51 11.26 -24.21
C LYS A 77 -10.51 11.15 -25.36
N GLN A 78 -10.10 12.23 -26.01
CA GLN A 78 -9.14 12.18 -27.14
C GLN A 78 -7.81 11.51 -26.76
N GLY A 79 -7.34 11.69 -25.53
CA GLY A 79 -6.11 11.02 -25.05
C GLY A 79 -6.30 9.55 -24.63
N GLY A 80 -7.38 8.89 -25.05
CA GLY A 80 -7.61 7.45 -24.85
C GLY A 80 -8.08 7.03 -23.45
N LYS A 81 -7.84 5.76 -23.11
CA LYS A 81 -8.27 5.14 -21.84
C LYS A 81 -7.72 5.92 -20.63
N GLY A 82 -8.53 6.03 -19.57
CA GLY A 82 -8.10 6.68 -18.33
C GLY A 82 -8.43 8.17 -18.20
N TYR A 83 -9.36 8.69 -18.99
CA TYR A 83 -9.81 10.09 -18.90
C TYR A 83 -10.24 10.50 -17.48
N GLN A 84 -10.84 9.60 -16.69
CA GLN A 84 -11.20 9.85 -15.29
C GLN A 84 -9.97 10.12 -14.40
N SER A 85 -8.86 9.41 -14.65
CA SER A 85 -7.61 9.66 -13.91
C SER A 85 -6.98 10.99 -14.32
N ARG A 86 -7.07 11.35 -15.61
CA ARG A 86 -6.63 12.67 -16.11
C ARG A 86 -7.48 13.81 -15.54
N LEU A 87 -8.80 13.64 -15.50
CA LEU A 87 -9.72 14.58 -14.85
C LEU A 87 -9.30 14.84 -13.39
N ASN A 88 -9.09 13.77 -12.61
CA ASN A 88 -8.68 13.90 -11.22
C ASN A 88 -7.30 14.57 -11.05
N ALA A 89 -6.37 14.31 -11.98
CA ALA A 89 -5.06 14.96 -11.97
C ALA A 89 -5.15 16.47 -12.26
N ILE A 90 -5.99 16.88 -13.21
CA ILE A 90 -6.26 18.30 -13.50
C ILE A 90 -6.87 18.99 -12.28
N LEU A 91 -7.92 18.39 -11.70
CA LEU A 91 -8.57 18.95 -10.50
C LEU A 91 -7.60 19.10 -9.33
N ARG A 92 -6.71 18.12 -9.12
CA ARG A 92 -5.68 18.20 -8.08
C ARG A 92 -4.69 19.33 -8.34
N LYS A 93 -4.24 19.49 -9.58
CA LYS A 93 -3.32 20.57 -9.96
C LYS A 93 -3.94 21.94 -9.69
N GLU A 94 -5.19 22.14 -10.08
CA GLU A 94 -5.92 23.38 -9.82
C GLU A 94 -6.11 23.62 -8.32
N MET A 95 -6.50 22.58 -7.55
CA MET A 95 -6.64 22.66 -6.09
C MET A 95 -5.34 23.07 -5.40
N THR A 96 -4.18 22.53 -5.80
CA THR A 96 -2.88 22.86 -5.20
C THR A 96 -2.37 24.24 -5.64
N SER A 97 -2.76 24.71 -6.83
CA SER A 97 -2.37 26.02 -7.34
C SER A 97 -3.21 27.15 -6.74
N GLN A 98 -4.43 26.85 -6.31
CA GLN A 98 -5.29 27.82 -5.63
C GLN A 98 -4.80 28.03 -4.18
N PRO A 99 -4.63 29.28 -3.72
CA PRO A 99 -4.39 29.54 -2.30
C PRO A 99 -5.59 29.02 -1.50
N ALA A 100 -5.32 28.35 -0.39
CA ALA A 100 -6.34 27.71 0.44
C ALA A 100 -7.55 28.64 0.62
N ILE A 101 -8.72 28.18 0.18
CA ILE A 101 -9.98 28.90 0.36
C ILE A 101 -10.18 29.05 1.86
N ARG A 102 -9.83 30.23 2.40
CA ARG A 102 -10.17 30.60 3.77
C ARG A 102 -11.69 30.69 3.79
N LYS A 103 -12.35 29.67 4.35
CA LYS A 103 -13.77 29.77 4.69
C LYS A 103 -13.91 30.90 5.72
N ALA A 104 -14.63 31.96 5.37
CA ALA A 104 -15.12 32.92 6.35
C ALA A 104 -16.11 32.19 7.26
N ALA A 105 -15.87 32.30 8.57
CA ALA A 105 -16.76 31.84 9.62
C ALA A 105 -17.94 32.81 9.77
#